data_AF-A0A7S2B415-F1
#
_entry.id   AF-A0A7S2B415-F1
#
_cell.length_a   1.000
_cell.length_b   1.000
_cell.length_c   1.000
_cell.angle_alpha   90.00
_cell.angle_beta   90.00
_cell.angle_gamma   90.00
#
_symmetry.space_group_name_H-M   'P 1'
#
loop_
_entity.id
_entity.type
_entity.pdbx_description
1 polymer ?
#
loop_
_entity_poly.entity_id
_entity_poly.type
_entity_poly.pdbx_seq_one_letter_code
_entity_poly.pdbx_strand_id
1 'polypeptide(L)'
;MCVEVLGLVDVRAGLSFAERWANAGLDNLHFLPAESNTPLKWSLAESGEAGGGGGPLLSFKVESLALNKSQHRVAKLITHYLITPTGEIGIDVELAVEKWVPPLGRVGLRLKLRANEDDELSWLGRGPGENYPDRHQGVFVGVHRSRPFLDGHVPYIRPQENGSHGGCHWAQVGSFMVRGGTPFSFRCSPYSDEALAAATHQTDLVTDAPDGGAARALELHVDTLMMGLGGDDSWSPSVHPPYLLNSHRSRGKPAYKYQVWLTPMGPEDHARDIARRPVYRPV
;
A
#
# COMPACT_ATOMS: atom_id res chain seq x y z
N MET A 1 -22.12 4.31 27.01
CA MET A 1 -21.95 4.11 28.46
C MET A 1 -21.14 5.29 28.99
N CYS A 2 -21.55 5.87 30.11
CA CYS A 2 -21.06 7.15 30.66
C CYS A 2 -19.61 7.05 31.19
N VAL A 3 -18.89 8.17 31.15
CA VAL A 3 -17.47 8.35 31.51
C VAL A 3 -17.36 8.94 32.92
N GLU A 4 -16.44 8.43 33.74
CA GLU A 4 -15.62 9.24 34.65
C GLU A 4 -14.41 8.44 35.19
N VAL A 5 -13.19 8.89 34.92
CA VAL A 5 -12.02 8.77 35.81
C VAL A 5 -11.13 10.00 35.60
N LEU A 6 -11.00 10.82 36.64
CA LEU A 6 -9.98 11.84 36.84
C LEU A 6 -8.64 11.17 37.21
N GLY A 7 -7.54 11.59 36.57
CA GLY A 7 -6.19 11.21 36.98
C GLY A 7 -5.11 11.68 36.02
N LEU A 8 -4.35 12.69 36.43
CA LEU A 8 -3.18 13.23 35.72
C LEU A 8 -2.05 12.19 35.62
N VAL A 9 -2.01 11.52 34.47
CA VAL A 9 -0.79 11.02 33.81
C VAL A 9 -0.94 11.51 32.36
N ASP A 10 0.13 11.91 31.68
CA ASP A 10 0.02 12.18 30.24
C ASP A 10 -0.28 10.85 29.51
N VAL A 11 -1.56 10.50 29.41
CA VAL A 11 -2.09 9.20 28.94
C VAL A 11 -1.74 8.95 27.47
N ARG A 12 -1.20 9.94 26.76
CA ARG A 12 -0.81 9.79 25.35
C ARG A 12 0.38 8.85 25.15
N ALA A 13 1.19 8.57 26.18
CA ALA A 13 2.35 7.68 26.08
C ALA A 13 1.99 6.18 26.14
N GLY A 14 0.89 5.80 26.80
CA GLY A 14 0.54 4.39 27.06
C GLY A 14 -0.32 3.69 26.00
N LEU A 15 -0.92 4.44 25.07
CA LEU A 15 -1.76 3.85 24.02
C LEU A 15 -0.91 3.11 22.98
N SER A 16 -1.40 1.95 22.56
CA SER A 16 -0.86 1.22 21.41
C SER A 16 -0.98 2.03 20.11
N PHE A 17 -0.22 1.68 19.09
CA PHE A 17 -0.36 2.34 17.78
C PHE A 17 -1.76 2.16 17.18
N ALA A 18 -2.35 0.96 17.31
CA ALA A 18 -3.71 0.70 16.85
C ALA A 18 -4.74 1.64 17.51
N GLU A 19 -4.67 1.84 18.82
CA GLU A 19 -5.55 2.77 19.53
C GLU A 19 -5.30 4.22 19.13
N ARG A 20 -4.03 4.62 18.93
CA ARG A 20 -3.69 5.97 18.44
C ARG A 20 -4.27 6.21 17.05
N TRP A 21 -4.21 5.21 16.17
CA TRP A 21 -4.78 5.28 14.82
C TRP A 21 -6.30 5.37 14.83
N ALA A 22 -6.97 4.55 15.65
CA ALA A 22 -8.42 4.62 15.83
C ALA A 22 -8.86 5.97 16.41
N ASN A 23 -8.14 6.48 17.42
CA ASN A 23 -8.41 7.81 18.00
C ASN A 23 -8.17 8.95 17.00
N ALA A 24 -7.25 8.76 16.04
CA ALA A 24 -7.05 9.69 14.94
C ALA A 24 -8.05 9.51 13.79
N GLY A 25 -8.83 8.42 13.78
CA GLY A 25 -9.79 8.05 12.75
C GLY A 25 -9.14 7.58 11.45
N LEU A 26 -7.95 6.99 11.52
CA LEU A 26 -7.24 6.44 10.34
C LEU A 26 -7.88 5.16 9.80
N ASP A 27 -8.67 4.47 10.62
CA ASP A 27 -9.46 3.28 10.27
C ASP A 27 -10.69 3.60 9.40
N ASN A 28 -10.96 4.88 9.14
CA ASN A 28 -12.16 5.30 8.42
C ASN A 28 -11.95 6.65 7.71
N LEU A 29 -10.99 6.67 6.81
CA LEU A 29 -10.71 7.85 6.00
C LEU A 29 -11.70 7.97 4.83
N HIS A 30 -12.23 9.16 4.65
CA HIS A 30 -12.98 9.54 3.46
C HIS A 30 -12.13 10.46 2.60
N PHE A 31 -12.01 10.13 1.32
CA PHE A 31 -11.27 10.94 0.36
C PHE A 31 -12.23 11.79 -0.46
N LEU A 32 -12.06 13.11 -0.39
CA LEU A 32 -12.84 14.07 -1.17
C LEU A 32 -11.92 14.84 -2.11
N PRO A 33 -12.35 15.18 -3.34
CA PRO A 33 -11.62 16.12 -4.18
C PRO A 33 -11.40 17.45 -3.45
N ALA A 34 -10.18 17.98 -3.46
CA ALA A 34 -9.84 19.19 -2.70
C ALA A 34 -10.57 20.44 -3.22
N GLU A 35 -10.85 20.49 -4.53
CA GLU A 35 -11.73 21.47 -5.16
C GLU A 35 -12.49 20.79 -6.31
N SER A 36 -13.84 20.79 -6.29
CA SER A 36 -14.66 20.12 -7.31
C SER A 36 -14.65 20.80 -8.69
N ASN A 37 -13.91 21.90 -8.84
CA ASN A 37 -13.91 22.78 -10.02
C ASN A 37 -12.57 22.88 -10.74
N THR A 38 -11.55 22.09 -10.39
CA THR A 38 -10.39 21.95 -11.26
C THR A 38 -10.74 20.92 -12.33
N PRO A 39 -11.03 21.31 -13.59
CA PRO A 39 -11.29 20.32 -14.63
C PRO A 39 -10.09 19.39 -14.73
N LEU A 40 -10.35 18.09 -14.87
CA LEU A 40 -9.32 17.09 -15.18
C LEU A 40 -8.56 17.60 -16.41
N LYS A 41 -7.36 18.13 -16.19
CA LYS A 41 -6.48 18.51 -17.28
C LYS A 41 -5.95 17.20 -17.85
N TRP A 42 -6.41 16.88 -19.05
CA TRP A 42 -5.94 15.75 -19.83
C TRP A 42 -5.30 16.24 -21.12
N SER A 43 -4.31 15.50 -21.58
CA SER A 43 -3.68 15.68 -22.88
C SER A 43 -3.54 14.32 -23.54
N LEU A 44 -3.98 14.20 -24.79
CA LEU A 44 -3.65 13.07 -25.65
C LEU A 44 -2.27 13.37 -26.26
N ALA A 45 -1.28 12.50 -26.11
CA ALA A 45 -0.06 12.64 -26.90
C ALA A 45 -0.42 12.50 -28.40
N GLU A 46 0.03 13.43 -29.24
CA GLU A 46 -0.08 13.29 -30.69
C GLU A 46 0.69 12.04 -31.12
N SER A 47 0.09 11.25 -32.02
CA SER A 47 0.66 10.00 -32.52
C SER A 47 1.93 10.25 -33.34
N GLY A 48 3.07 10.36 -32.66
CA GLY A 48 4.41 10.36 -33.24
C GLY A 48 4.86 8.94 -33.57
N GLU A 49 5.57 8.81 -34.68
CA GLU A 49 5.96 7.57 -35.36
C GLU A 49 6.53 6.46 -34.46
N ALA A 50 6.25 5.22 -34.87
CA ALA A 50 6.68 3.99 -34.22
C ALA A 50 8.21 3.89 -34.13
N GLY A 51 8.76 4.41 -33.03
CA GLY A 51 10.19 4.38 -32.77
C GLY A 51 10.54 4.90 -31.38
N GLY A 52 10.31 4.08 -30.34
CA GLY A 52 10.87 4.26 -29.00
C GLY A 52 10.22 5.34 -28.14
N GLY A 53 9.33 4.93 -27.24
CA GLY A 53 8.91 5.75 -26.09
C GLY A 53 7.95 6.88 -26.42
N GLY A 54 6.85 6.59 -27.11
CA GLY A 54 5.73 7.54 -27.26
C GLY A 54 5.21 7.99 -25.88
N GLY A 55 4.96 9.28 -25.73
CA GLY A 55 4.45 9.88 -24.50
C GLY A 55 3.11 9.29 -24.04
N PRO A 56 2.59 9.73 -22.88
CA PRO A 56 1.39 9.14 -22.32
C PRO A 56 0.16 9.38 -23.19
N LEU A 57 -0.68 8.34 -23.31
CA LEU A 57 -1.98 8.43 -23.94
C LEU A 57 -2.90 9.38 -23.16
N LEU A 58 -2.84 9.33 -21.84
CA LEU A 58 -3.63 10.19 -20.96
C LEU A 58 -2.80 10.51 -19.72
N SER A 59 -2.75 11.77 -19.31
CA SER A 59 -2.25 12.15 -17.99
C SER A 59 -3.21 13.10 -17.32
N PHE A 60 -3.42 12.96 -16.01
CA PHE A 60 -4.26 13.87 -15.23
C PHE A 60 -3.81 13.92 -13.78
N LYS A 61 -4.16 15.01 -13.11
CA LYS A 61 -3.82 15.26 -11.70
C LYS A 61 -5.11 15.33 -10.87
N VAL A 62 -5.11 14.65 -9.74
CA VAL A 62 -6.19 14.67 -8.76
C VAL A 62 -5.63 15.19 -7.44
N GLU A 63 -6.26 16.22 -6.88
CA GLU A 63 -5.99 16.65 -5.50
C GLU A 63 -7.10 16.14 -4.60
N SER A 64 -6.75 15.47 -3.51
CA SER A 64 -7.70 14.89 -2.57
C SER A 64 -7.38 15.27 -1.13
N LEU A 65 -8.42 15.41 -0.31
CA LEU A 65 -8.32 15.55 1.13
C LEU A 65 -8.78 14.25 1.78
N ALA A 66 -7.95 13.69 2.64
CA ALA A 66 -8.34 12.60 3.54
C ALA A 66 -8.90 13.21 4.82
N LEU A 67 -10.17 12.94 5.09
CA LEU A 67 -10.88 13.38 6.29
C LEU A 67 -11.22 12.17 7.16
N ASN A 68 -11.19 12.35 8.48
CA ASN A 68 -11.73 11.34 9.40
C ASN A 68 -13.25 11.51 9.59
N LYS A 69 -13.88 10.63 10.38
CA LYS A 69 -15.33 10.66 10.69
C LYS A 69 -15.82 12.02 11.22
N SER A 70 -14.98 12.76 11.94
CA SER A 70 -15.30 14.09 12.49
C SER A 70 -15.06 15.23 11.49
N GLN A 71 -14.84 14.92 10.20
CA GLN A 71 -14.49 15.89 9.14
C GLN A 71 -13.18 16.65 9.41
N HIS A 72 -12.34 16.16 10.32
CA HIS A 72 -11.02 16.74 10.52
C HIS A 72 -10.09 16.25 9.41
N ARG A 73 -9.37 17.19 8.79
CA ARG A 73 -8.37 16.85 7.78
C ARG A 73 -7.23 16.07 8.44
N VAL A 74 -6.93 14.91 7.86
CA VAL A 74 -5.83 14.01 8.24
C VAL A 74 -4.66 14.20 7.28
N ALA A 75 -4.94 14.27 5.98
CA ALA A 75 -3.91 14.46 4.97
C ALA A 75 -4.45 15.15 3.71
N LYS A 76 -3.53 15.72 2.92
CA LYS A 76 -3.75 16.14 1.54
C LYS A 76 -2.91 15.26 0.62
N LEU A 77 -3.51 14.78 -0.46
CA LEU A 77 -2.89 13.98 -1.49
C LEU A 77 -2.91 14.74 -2.81
N ILE A 78 -1.81 14.66 -3.54
CA ILE A 78 -1.72 15.07 -4.94
C ILE A 78 -1.29 13.83 -5.71
N THR A 79 -2.20 13.30 -6.52
CA THR A 79 -1.96 12.10 -7.32
C THR A 79 -1.92 12.45 -8.79
N HIS A 80 -0.82 12.14 -9.45
CA HIS A 80 -0.65 12.24 -10.89
C HIS A 80 -0.80 10.85 -11.49
N TYR A 81 -1.78 10.71 -12.38
CA TYR A 81 -1.99 9.49 -13.15
C TYR A 81 -1.43 9.68 -14.55
N LEU A 82 -0.81 8.63 -15.04
CA LEU A 82 -0.28 8.56 -16.38
C LEU A 82 -0.63 7.22 -16.98
N ILE A 83 -1.32 7.21 -18.12
CA ILE A 83 -1.74 6.01 -18.83
C ILE A 83 -1.00 5.98 -20.16
N THR A 84 -0.25 4.91 -20.41
CA THR A 84 0.50 4.73 -21.66
C THR A 84 -0.36 4.07 -22.74
N PRO A 85 0.03 4.16 -24.03
CA PRO A 85 -0.64 3.41 -25.09
C PRO A 85 -0.62 1.88 -24.91
N THR A 86 0.33 1.35 -24.12
CA THR A 86 0.42 -0.08 -23.78
C THR A 86 -0.49 -0.47 -22.62
N GLY A 87 -1.26 0.46 -22.05
CA GLY A 87 -2.16 0.23 -20.92
C GLY A 87 -1.47 0.24 -19.55
N GLU A 88 -0.20 0.64 -19.47
CA GLU A 88 0.49 0.81 -18.18
C GLU A 88 -0.04 2.08 -17.50
N ILE A 89 -0.26 2.01 -16.18
CA ILE A 89 -0.71 3.13 -15.36
C ILE A 89 0.41 3.49 -14.38
N GLY A 90 1.08 4.62 -14.62
CA GLY A 90 1.95 5.28 -13.66
C GLY A 90 1.14 6.10 -12.67
N ILE A 91 1.45 5.96 -11.38
CA ILE A 91 0.80 6.67 -10.28
C ILE A 91 1.90 7.30 -9.43
N ASP A 92 1.97 8.62 -9.46
CA ASP A 92 2.86 9.44 -8.65
C ASP A 92 2.04 10.15 -7.57
N VAL A 93 2.39 9.95 -6.29
CA VAL A 93 1.64 10.50 -5.16
C VAL A 93 2.54 11.38 -4.31
N GLU A 94 2.07 12.59 -4.00
CA GLU A 94 2.58 13.42 -2.93
C GLU A 94 1.57 13.45 -1.78
N LEU A 95 2.01 13.06 -0.59
CA LEU A 95 1.19 12.98 0.61
C LEU A 95 1.70 13.96 1.66
N ALA A 96 0.86 14.93 2.04
CA ALA A 96 1.08 15.84 3.15
C ALA A 96 0.18 15.43 4.32
N VAL A 97 0.77 15.01 5.43
CA VAL A 97 0.05 14.53 6.62
C VAL A 97 -0.01 15.64 7.67
N GLU A 98 -1.15 15.79 8.33
CA GLU A 98 -1.32 16.78 9.40
C GLU A 98 -0.50 16.43 10.64
N LYS A 99 0.00 17.46 11.33
CA LYS A 99 0.96 17.27 12.45
C LYS A 99 0.39 16.51 13.64
N TRP A 100 -0.93 16.59 13.84
CA TRP A 100 -1.61 15.94 14.95
C TRP A 100 -1.77 14.44 14.73
N VAL A 101 -1.61 13.97 13.49
CA VAL A 101 -1.73 12.56 13.14
C VAL A 101 -0.53 11.80 13.72
N PRO A 102 -0.77 10.68 14.44
CA PRO A 102 0.31 9.83 14.95
C PRO A 102 1.14 9.23 13.79
N PRO A 103 2.31 8.64 14.08
CA PRO A 103 3.09 7.93 13.06
C PRO A 103 2.21 6.94 12.29
N LEU A 104 2.30 6.93 10.96
CA LEU A 104 1.47 6.07 10.12
C LEU A 104 1.97 4.63 10.15
N GLY A 105 1.07 3.65 10.05
CA GLY A 105 1.45 2.24 9.91
C GLY A 105 2.02 1.91 8.52
N ARG A 106 1.46 2.53 7.47
CA ARG A 106 1.91 2.36 6.07
C ARG A 106 1.46 3.53 5.19
N VAL A 107 2.14 3.68 4.05
CA VAL A 107 1.77 4.57 2.95
C VAL A 107 1.98 3.82 1.63
N GLY A 108 0.89 3.60 0.91
CA GLY A 108 0.89 2.76 -0.27
C GLY A 108 -0.45 2.70 -0.98
N LEU A 109 -0.60 1.70 -1.85
CA LEU A 109 -1.85 1.34 -2.50
C LEU A 109 -2.41 0.06 -1.90
N ARG A 110 -3.72 0.03 -1.73
CA ARG A 110 -4.49 -1.19 -1.42
C ARG A 110 -5.37 -1.51 -2.62
N LEU A 111 -5.23 -2.71 -3.17
CA LEU A 111 -5.91 -3.17 -4.37
C LEU A 111 -6.65 -4.47 -4.05
N LYS A 112 -7.89 -4.58 -4.53
CA LYS A 112 -8.62 -5.84 -4.54
C LYS A 112 -8.56 -6.41 -5.95
N LEU A 113 -7.85 -7.51 -6.11
CA LEU A 113 -7.61 -8.17 -7.39
C LEU A 113 -8.57 -9.34 -7.54
N ARG A 114 -9.21 -9.43 -8.70
CA ARG A 114 -9.86 -10.67 -9.13
C ARG A 114 -8.77 -11.63 -9.60
N ALA A 115 -8.70 -12.81 -8.98
CA ALA A 115 -7.69 -13.81 -9.29
C ALA A 115 -8.32 -15.21 -9.37
N ASN A 116 -7.66 -16.09 -10.12
CA ASN A 116 -7.95 -17.51 -10.17
C ASN A 116 -7.13 -18.23 -9.09
N GLU A 117 -7.64 -19.36 -8.59
CA GLU A 117 -6.97 -20.15 -7.54
C GLU A 117 -5.54 -20.57 -7.90
N ASP A 118 -5.29 -20.80 -9.20
CA ASP A 118 -3.99 -21.21 -9.73
C ASP A 118 -3.08 -20.03 -10.14
N ASP A 119 -3.50 -18.77 -9.96
CA ASP A 119 -2.66 -17.61 -10.31
C ASP A 119 -1.41 -17.59 -9.43
N GLU A 120 -0.22 -17.62 -10.05
CA GLU A 120 1.05 -17.53 -9.33
C GLU A 120 1.36 -16.08 -8.90
N LEU A 121 2.00 -15.95 -7.73
CA LEU A 121 2.69 -14.74 -7.30
C LEU A 121 4.19 -14.91 -7.56
N SER A 122 4.83 -13.92 -8.18
CA SER A 122 6.29 -13.84 -8.28
C SER A 122 6.78 -12.43 -8.02
N TRP A 123 7.97 -12.28 -7.44
CA TRP A 123 8.53 -10.95 -7.14
C TRP A 123 10.05 -10.96 -7.13
N LEU A 124 10.65 -9.80 -7.38
CA LEU A 124 12.07 -9.55 -7.13
C LEU A 124 12.21 -8.68 -5.88
N GLY A 125 12.71 -9.26 -4.80
CA GLY A 125 12.85 -8.59 -3.50
C GLY A 125 13.24 -9.55 -2.41
N ARG A 126 12.96 -9.20 -1.15
CA ARG A 126 13.22 -10.10 -0.02
C ARG A 126 12.20 -11.24 0.04
N GLY A 127 12.66 -12.44 0.37
CA GLY A 127 11.82 -13.62 0.52
C GLY A 127 12.63 -14.90 0.77
N PRO A 128 11.98 -16.07 0.77
CA PRO A 128 10.52 -16.25 0.62
C PRO A 128 9.74 -15.98 1.92
N GLY A 129 10.41 -15.85 3.07
CA GLY A 129 9.74 -15.55 4.35
C GLY A 129 9.24 -14.10 4.45
N GLU A 130 8.23 -13.89 5.31
CA GLU A 130 7.76 -12.55 5.64
C GLU A 130 8.86 -11.71 6.33
N ASN A 131 8.87 -10.42 6.08
CA ASN A 131 9.85 -9.49 6.63
C ASN A 131 9.31 -8.06 6.71
N TYR A 132 9.87 -7.30 7.65
CA TYR A 132 9.45 -5.94 7.99
C TYR A 132 10.67 -5.01 8.09
N PRO A 133 10.49 -3.68 8.04
CA PRO A 133 11.61 -2.72 8.02
C PRO A 133 12.66 -2.94 9.12
N ASP A 134 12.24 -3.32 10.32
CA ASP A 134 13.08 -3.62 11.49
C ASP A 134 13.35 -5.13 11.69
N ARG A 135 12.77 -6.00 10.86
CA ARG A 135 12.93 -7.47 10.94
C ARG A 135 13.07 -8.08 9.54
N HIS A 136 14.25 -7.97 8.94
CA HIS A 136 14.50 -8.45 7.57
C HIS A 136 15.91 -9.02 7.31
N GLN A 137 16.81 -9.07 8.30
CA GLN A 137 18.18 -9.53 8.07
C GLN A 137 18.28 -11.03 7.78
N GLY A 138 17.27 -11.82 8.15
CA GLY A 138 17.22 -13.27 7.94
C GLY A 138 16.64 -13.72 6.60
N VAL A 139 16.33 -12.80 5.67
CA VAL A 139 15.72 -13.13 4.38
C VAL A 139 16.59 -12.65 3.21
N PHE A 140 16.58 -13.42 2.11
CA PHE A 140 17.43 -13.17 0.95
C PHE A 140 16.73 -12.31 -0.09
N VAL A 141 17.51 -11.48 -0.80
CA VAL A 141 17.03 -10.77 -1.98
C VAL A 141 17.19 -11.67 -3.21
N GLY A 142 16.13 -11.85 -3.98
CA GLY A 142 16.12 -12.69 -5.18
C GLY A 142 14.78 -12.67 -5.89
N VAL A 143 14.65 -13.48 -6.94
CA VAL A 143 13.35 -13.75 -7.57
C VAL A 143 12.71 -14.93 -6.83
N HIS A 144 11.54 -14.69 -6.26
CA HIS A 144 10.77 -15.67 -5.49
C HIS A 144 9.42 -15.93 -6.17
N ARG A 145 8.80 -17.06 -5.82
CA ARG A 145 7.48 -17.47 -6.28
C ARG A 145 6.68 -18.07 -5.13
N SER A 146 5.37 -17.91 -5.15
CA SER A 146 4.44 -18.54 -4.23
C SER A 146 3.04 -18.67 -4.84
N ARG A 147 2.16 -19.42 -4.17
CA ARG A 147 0.73 -19.49 -4.52
C ARG A 147 -0.05 -18.64 -3.52
N PRO A 148 -0.56 -17.45 -3.90
CA PRO A 148 -1.09 -16.48 -2.95
C PRO A 148 -2.27 -17.01 -2.12
N PHE A 149 -3.11 -17.89 -2.67
CA PHE A 149 -4.22 -18.51 -1.93
C PHE A 149 -3.80 -19.54 -0.87
N LEU A 150 -2.59 -20.09 -0.99
CA LEU A 150 -2.07 -21.13 -0.09
C LEU A 150 -0.98 -20.59 0.84
N ASP A 151 -0.12 -19.73 0.30
CA ASP A 151 1.12 -19.28 0.92
C ASP A 151 1.08 -17.79 1.32
N GLY A 152 0.06 -17.03 0.87
CA GLY A 152 -0.05 -15.58 1.07
C GLY A 152 -0.52 -15.13 2.46
N HIS A 153 -0.67 -16.07 3.41
CA HIS A 153 -1.08 -15.80 4.77
C HIS A 153 -0.26 -16.62 5.77
N VAL A 154 0.26 -15.95 6.80
CA VAL A 154 0.97 -16.58 7.91
C VAL A 154 -0.01 -16.81 9.07
N PRO A 155 -0.26 -18.08 9.48
CA PRO A 155 -1.34 -18.42 10.40
C PRO A 155 -0.97 -18.20 11.88
N TYR A 156 -0.74 -16.94 12.27
CA TYR A 156 -0.56 -16.56 13.68
C TYR A 156 -1.79 -16.94 14.52
N ILE A 157 -1.61 -17.46 15.74
CA ILE A 157 -2.71 -17.97 16.59
C ILE A 157 -3.91 -17.00 16.63
N ARG A 158 -3.64 -15.72 16.93
CA ARG A 158 -4.59 -14.63 16.71
C ARG A 158 -4.26 -13.97 15.36
N PRO A 159 -5.18 -13.99 14.38
CA PRO A 159 -4.99 -13.34 13.09
C PRO A 159 -4.65 -11.85 13.24
N GLN A 160 -3.60 -11.43 12.53
CA GLN A 160 -3.03 -10.07 12.56
C GLN A 160 -2.38 -9.78 11.19
N GLU A 161 -1.90 -8.54 10.99
CA GLU A 161 -1.10 -8.17 9.82
C GLU A 161 0.11 -9.11 9.68
N ASN A 162 0.32 -9.64 8.47
CA ASN A 162 1.35 -10.66 8.19
C ASN A 162 1.75 -10.69 6.71
N GLY A 163 2.75 -11.48 6.33
CA GLY A 163 3.03 -11.81 4.92
C GLY A 163 3.67 -10.70 4.09
N SER A 164 4.26 -9.68 4.73
CA SER A 164 4.96 -8.60 4.02
C SER A 164 6.28 -9.07 3.42
N HIS A 165 6.58 -8.62 2.20
CA HIS A 165 7.88 -8.80 1.54
C HIS A 165 8.48 -7.43 1.18
N GLY A 166 9.56 -7.04 1.84
CA GLY A 166 10.19 -5.73 1.70
C GLY A 166 11.30 -5.64 0.65
N GLY A 167 11.56 -4.41 0.18
CA GLY A 167 12.63 -4.12 -0.78
C GLY A 167 12.40 -4.75 -2.15
N CYS A 168 11.14 -4.83 -2.56
CA CYS A 168 10.72 -5.38 -3.83
C CYS A 168 10.81 -4.32 -4.92
N HIS A 169 11.35 -4.70 -6.07
CA HIS A 169 11.39 -3.86 -7.27
C HIS A 169 10.14 -4.05 -8.12
N TRP A 170 9.61 -5.28 -8.13
CA TRP A 170 8.37 -5.63 -8.78
C TRP A 170 7.73 -6.85 -8.11
N ALA A 171 6.41 -6.94 -8.25
CA ALA A 171 5.61 -8.10 -7.88
C ALA A 171 4.56 -8.35 -8.98
N GLN A 172 4.35 -9.60 -9.35
CA GLN A 172 3.41 -10.04 -10.38
C GLN A 172 2.45 -11.07 -9.78
N VAL A 173 1.15 -10.85 -9.97
CA VAL A 173 0.07 -11.78 -9.63
C VAL A 173 -0.68 -12.11 -10.92
N GLY A 174 -0.57 -13.34 -11.41
CA GLY A 174 -1.16 -13.75 -12.69
C GLY A 174 -0.74 -12.82 -13.85
N SER A 175 -1.73 -12.21 -14.52
CA SER A 175 -1.52 -11.26 -15.63
C SER A 175 -1.39 -9.79 -15.20
N PHE A 176 -1.15 -9.54 -13.91
CA PHE A 176 -1.02 -8.19 -13.35
C PHE A 176 0.33 -8.01 -12.68
N MET A 177 1.01 -6.89 -12.95
CA MET A 177 2.30 -6.58 -12.36
C MET A 177 2.33 -5.17 -11.78
N VAL A 178 2.99 -5.04 -10.63
CA VAL A 178 3.33 -3.78 -10.00
C VAL A 178 4.84 -3.58 -10.03
N ARG A 179 5.29 -2.38 -10.40
CA ARG A 179 6.68 -1.93 -10.31
C ARG A 179 6.75 -0.68 -9.44
N GLY A 180 7.77 -0.58 -8.59
CA GLY A 180 8.03 0.62 -7.80
C GLY A 180 9.01 1.55 -8.51
N GLY A 181 8.80 2.87 -8.44
CA GLY A 181 9.84 3.85 -8.80
C GLY A 181 11.04 3.80 -7.84
N THR A 182 10.80 3.29 -6.63
CA THR A 182 11.77 2.90 -5.60
C THR A 182 11.33 1.56 -5.00
N PRO A 183 12.23 0.80 -4.33
CA PRO A 183 11.85 -0.46 -3.70
C PRO A 183 10.70 -0.27 -2.70
N PHE A 184 9.72 -1.19 -2.72
CA PHE A 184 8.52 -1.16 -1.89
C PHE A 184 8.39 -2.45 -1.07
N SER A 185 7.51 -2.44 -0.07
CA SER A 185 7.01 -3.64 0.57
C SER A 185 5.67 -4.04 -0.04
N PHE A 186 5.35 -5.32 -0.13
CA PHE A 186 4.03 -5.74 -0.55
C PHE A 186 3.54 -6.94 0.24
N ARG A 187 2.22 -7.13 0.24
CA ARG A 187 1.54 -8.31 0.75
C ARG A 187 0.45 -8.69 -0.22
N CYS A 188 0.31 -9.98 -0.55
CA CYS A 188 -0.80 -10.50 -1.35
C CYS A 188 -1.47 -11.65 -0.60
N SER A 189 -2.72 -11.45 -0.18
CA SER A 189 -3.42 -12.34 0.76
C SER A 189 -4.86 -12.60 0.33
N PRO A 190 -5.44 -13.78 0.60
CA PRO A 190 -6.86 -14.05 0.39
C PRO A 190 -7.78 -13.41 1.46
N TYR A 191 -7.19 -12.91 2.54
CA TYR A 191 -7.87 -12.23 3.64
C TYR A 191 -7.63 -10.73 3.59
N SER A 192 -8.70 -9.95 3.72
CA SER A 192 -8.65 -8.49 3.84
C SER A 192 -8.21 -8.04 5.23
N ASP A 193 -7.75 -6.79 5.33
CA ASP A 193 -7.44 -6.14 6.61
C ASP A 193 -8.63 -6.21 7.60
N GLU A 194 -9.87 -6.01 7.11
CA GLU A 194 -11.07 -6.08 7.95
C GLU A 194 -11.35 -7.50 8.43
N ALA A 195 -11.15 -8.51 7.58
CA ALA A 195 -11.31 -9.91 7.98
C ALA A 195 -10.28 -10.31 9.05
N LEU A 196 -9.02 -9.88 8.90
CA LEU A 196 -7.98 -10.10 9.90
C LEU A 196 -8.27 -9.38 11.21
N ALA A 197 -8.74 -8.13 11.15
CA ALA A 197 -9.05 -7.34 12.34
C ALA A 197 -10.26 -7.89 13.12
N ALA A 198 -11.25 -8.46 12.41
CA ALA A 198 -12.45 -9.04 13.02
C ALA A 198 -12.20 -10.43 13.63
N ALA A 199 -11.29 -11.22 13.07
CA ALA A 199 -11.05 -12.58 13.49
C ALA A 199 -10.31 -12.68 14.82
N THR A 200 -10.78 -13.54 15.72
CA THR A 200 -10.11 -13.83 17.00
C THR A 200 -9.28 -15.11 16.92
N HIS A 201 -9.69 -16.04 16.06
CA HIS A 201 -9.05 -17.31 15.77
C HIS A 201 -8.94 -17.52 14.25
N GLN A 202 -8.03 -18.40 13.82
CA GLN A 202 -7.86 -18.75 12.40
C GLN A 202 -9.15 -19.29 11.75
N THR A 203 -10.00 -19.98 12.53
CA THR A 203 -11.29 -20.52 12.07
C THR A 203 -12.34 -19.44 11.80
N ASP A 204 -12.13 -18.21 12.28
CA ASP A 204 -13.06 -17.09 12.08
C ASP A 204 -12.79 -16.35 10.75
N LEU A 205 -11.69 -16.67 10.07
CA LEU A 205 -11.28 -15.95 8.86
C LEU A 205 -12.19 -16.27 7.68
N VAL A 206 -12.74 -15.21 7.09
CA VAL A 206 -13.58 -15.29 5.90
C VAL A 206 -12.84 -14.64 4.74
N THR A 207 -12.78 -15.35 3.61
CA THR A 207 -12.25 -14.79 2.36
C THR A 207 -13.32 -14.01 1.62
N ASP A 208 -12.94 -12.92 0.96
CA ASP A 208 -13.83 -12.21 0.07
C ASP A 208 -14.06 -13.02 -1.23
N ALA A 209 -15.31 -13.47 -1.45
CA ALA A 209 -15.74 -14.09 -2.69
C ALA A 209 -16.66 -13.11 -3.43
N PRO A 210 -16.20 -12.44 -4.51
CA PRO A 210 -16.98 -11.38 -5.14
C PRO A 210 -18.37 -11.81 -5.62
N ASP A 211 -18.57 -13.04 -6.10
CA ASP A 211 -19.81 -13.39 -6.82
C ASP A 211 -20.22 -14.89 -6.72
N GLY A 212 -19.82 -15.63 -5.68
CA GLY A 212 -20.21 -17.05 -5.51
C GLY A 212 -19.75 -18.03 -6.62
N GLY A 213 -18.93 -17.58 -7.58
CA GLY A 213 -18.30 -18.39 -8.62
C GLY A 213 -16.86 -18.82 -8.26
N ALA A 214 -16.15 -19.42 -9.22
CA ALA A 214 -14.78 -19.93 -9.03
C ALA A 214 -13.70 -18.84 -8.85
N ALA A 215 -14.00 -17.57 -9.20
CA ALA A 215 -13.07 -16.47 -9.04
C ALA A 215 -13.06 -15.97 -7.59
N ARG A 216 -11.86 -15.87 -7.00
CA ARG A 216 -11.65 -15.38 -5.63
C ARG A 216 -11.03 -13.98 -5.68
N ALA A 217 -11.11 -13.26 -4.57
CA ALA A 217 -10.39 -11.99 -4.43
C ALA A 217 -9.06 -12.19 -3.70
N LEU A 218 -8.03 -11.51 -4.16
CA LEU A 218 -6.80 -11.27 -3.41
C LEU A 218 -6.74 -9.80 -3.02
N GLU A 219 -6.37 -9.54 -1.79
CA GLU A 219 -5.97 -8.21 -1.34
C GLU A 219 -4.46 -8.05 -1.53
N LEU A 220 -4.09 -7.07 -2.36
CA LEU A 220 -2.72 -6.68 -2.60
C LEU A 220 -2.45 -5.31 -1.98
N HIS A 221 -1.54 -5.27 -1.01
CA HIS A 221 -0.95 -4.03 -0.51
C HIS A 221 0.39 -3.78 -1.22
N VAL A 222 0.62 -2.54 -1.64
CA VAL A 222 1.86 -2.04 -2.24
C VAL A 222 2.33 -0.85 -1.40
N ASP A 223 3.09 -1.13 -0.37
CA ASP A 223 3.55 -0.21 0.65
C ASP A 223 4.91 0.37 0.30
N THR A 224 4.93 1.56 -0.28
CA THR A 224 6.18 2.27 -0.57
C THR A 224 6.90 2.74 0.70
N LEU A 225 6.14 2.88 1.79
CA LEU A 225 6.65 3.12 3.13
C LEU A 225 5.84 2.28 4.11
N MET A 226 6.53 1.62 5.02
CA MET A 226 5.95 0.77 6.05
C MET A 226 6.64 1.04 7.37
N MET A 227 5.89 1.05 8.45
CA MET A 227 6.42 1.13 9.81
C MET A 227 7.02 -0.21 10.26
N GLY A 228 7.98 -0.18 11.18
CA GLY A 228 8.49 -1.38 11.84
C GLY A 228 7.45 -2.07 12.74
N LEU A 229 7.74 -3.31 13.15
CA LEU A 229 6.92 -4.06 14.09
C LEU A 229 7.16 -3.65 15.54
N GLY A 230 8.40 -3.33 15.91
CA GLY A 230 8.84 -3.22 17.30
C GLY A 230 8.99 -4.59 17.96
N GLY A 231 8.84 -4.63 19.28
CA GLY A 231 8.89 -5.87 20.05
C GLY A 231 9.84 -5.88 21.25
N ASP A 232 10.39 -4.73 21.66
CA ASP A 232 11.16 -4.61 22.92
C ASP A 232 10.29 -5.07 24.12
N ASP A 233 9.01 -4.71 24.07
CA ASP A 233 7.93 -5.29 24.87
C ASP A 233 6.61 -5.25 24.08
N SER A 234 5.56 -5.90 24.63
CA SER A 234 4.24 -6.03 24.01
C SER A 234 3.12 -5.26 24.73
N TRP A 235 3.47 -4.30 25.59
CA TRP A 235 2.50 -3.51 26.39
C TRP A 235 2.77 -2.00 26.31
N SER A 236 3.79 -1.60 25.55
CA SER A 236 4.08 -0.21 25.22
C SER A 236 4.51 -0.07 23.75
N PRO A 237 4.35 1.11 23.13
CA PRO A 237 4.85 1.36 21.78
C PRO A 237 6.38 1.23 21.70
N SER A 238 6.85 0.19 21.01
CA SER A 238 8.26 -0.22 21.00
C SER A 238 8.92 -0.16 19.61
N VAL A 239 8.34 0.58 18.66
CA VAL A 239 8.97 0.79 17.34
C VAL A 239 10.01 1.91 17.43
N HIS A 240 11.25 1.58 17.06
CA HIS A 240 12.35 2.52 17.18
C HIS A 240 12.23 3.68 16.18
N PRO A 241 12.73 4.89 16.50
CA PRO A 241 12.57 6.09 15.68
C PRO A 241 12.91 5.95 14.19
N PRO A 242 13.95 5.20 13.76
CA PRO A 242 14.27 5.02 12.34
C PRO A 242 13.19 4.29 11.53
N TYR A 243 12.31 3.54 12.20
CA TYR A 243 11.26 2.73 11.58
C TYR A 243 9.87 3.33 11.78
N LEU A 244 9.76 4.56 12.30
CA LEU A 244 8.51 5.30 12.43
C LEU A 244 8.23 6.16 11.19
N LEU A 245 6.98 6.14 10.72
CA LEU A 245 6.50 7.03 9.66
C LEU A 245 5.90 8.31 10.26
N ASN A 246 6.75 9.21 10.74
CA ASN A 246 6.34 10.48 11.35
C ASN A 246 5.75 11.49 10.35
N SER A 247 4.71 12.21 10.75
CA SER A 247 3.98 13.20 9.93
C SER A 247 4.79 14.45 9.54
N HIS A 248 6.05 14.60 9.97
CA HIS A 248 6.80 15.85 9.87
C HIS A 248 8.04 15.74 8.95
N ARG A 249 8.02 16.41 7.79
CA ARG A 249 9.24 16.79 7.03
C ARG A 249 9.14 18.24 6.56
N SER A 250 9.60 19.18 7.39
CA SER A 250 9.69 20.63 7.07
C SER A 250 8.36 21.33 6.70
N ARG A 251 8.26 22.64 6.96
CA ARG A 251 7.14 23.44 6.42
C ARG A 251 7.21 23.43 4.88
N GLY A 252 6.08 23.13 4.22
CA GLY A 252 5.89 23.31 2.77
C GLY A 252 6.39 22.17 1.86
N LYS A 253 6.89 21.06 2.41
CA LYS A 253 7.20 19.85 1.62
C LYS A 253 6.19 18.75 1.97
N PRO A 254 5.78 17.90 1.01
CA PRO A 254 4.98 16.73 1.33
C PRO A 254 5.76 15.83 2.28
N ALA A 255 5.05 15.22 3.23
CA ALA A 255 5.63 14.29 4.19
C ALA A 255 6.23 13.08 3.46
N TYR A 256 5.56 12.62 2.40
CA TYR A 256 5.94 11.47 1.62
C TYR A 256 5.71 11.69 0.12
N LYS A 257 6.58 11.10 -0.71
CA LYS A 257 6.40 10.99 -2.14
C LYS A 257 6.68 9.55 -2.56
N TYR A 258 5.86 9.00 -3.43
CA TYR A 258 6.11 7.68 -4.00
C TYR A 258 5.58 7.55 -5.42
N GLN A 259 6.13 6.59 -6.14
CA GLN A 259 5.73 6.25 -7.49
C GLN A 259 5.55 4.74 -7.62
N VAL A 260 4.44 4.33 -8.23
CA VAL A 260 4.15 2.93 -8.56
C VAL A 260 3.57 2.83 -9.96
N TRP A 261 3.80 1.69 -10.60
CA TRP A 261 3.37 1.40 -11.96
C TRP A 261 2.57 0.12 -11.97
N LEU A 262 1.33 0.21 -12.44
CA LEU A 262 0.45 -0.93 -12.65
C LEU A 262 0.54 -1.33 -14.12
N THR A 263 0.84 -2.58 -14.39
CA THR A 263 1.15 -3.06 -15.75
C THR A 263 0.34 -4.32 -16.04
N PRO A 264 -0.56 -4.30 -17.05
CA PRO A 264 -1.15 -5.53 -17.55
C PRO A 264 -0.07 -6.36 -18.25
N MET A 265 -0.17 -7.68 -18.14
CA MET A 265 0.74 -8.63 -18.78
C MET A 265 -0.02 -9.55 -19.73
N GLY A 266 0.49 -9.67 -20.95
CA GLY A 266 0.06 -10.69 -21.90
C GLY A 266 0.72 -12.06 -21.64
N PRO A 267 0.27 -13.12 -22.31
CA PRO A 267 0.81 -14.47 -22.15
C PRO A 267 2.30 -14.61 -22.45
N GLU A 268 2.81 -13.81 -23.39
CA GLU A 268 4.22 -13.82 -23.82
C GLU A 268 5.09 -12.83 -23.02
N ASP A 269 4.49 -12.04 -22.13
CA ASP A 269 5.24 -11.08 -21.32
C ASP A 269 5.99 -11.78 -20.19
N HIS A 270 7.22 -11.35 -19.96
CA HIS A 270 8.01 -11.77 -18.81
C HIS A 270 8.28 -10.59 -17.87
N ALA A 271 8.02 -10.77 -16.58
CA ALA A 271 8.23 -9.73 -15.57
C ALA A 271 9.65 -9.14 -15.61
N ARG A 272 10.67 -9.97 -15.85
CA ARG A 272 12.06 -9.51 -15.95
C ARG A 272 12.28 -8.48 -17.07
N ASP A 273 11.55 -8.62 -18.17
CA ASP A 273 11.72 -7.80 -19.37
C ASP A 273 10.91 -6.50 -19.22
N ILE A 274 9.70 -6.59 -18.66
CA ILE A 274 8.88 -5.44 -18.26
C ILE A 274 9.59 -4.59 -17.18
N ALA A 275 10.20 -5.23 -16.19
CA ALA A 275 10.92 -4.55 -15.11
C ALA A 275 12.11 -3.70 -15.60
N ARG A 276 12.65 -4.00 -16.80
CA ARG A 276 13.74 -3.25 -17.42
C ARG A 276 13.26 -2.12 -18.32
N ARG A 277 11.96 -2.04 -18.62
CA ARG A 277 11.41 -0.95 -19.43
C ARG A 277 11.64 0.38 -18.72
N PRO A 278 12.06 1.44 -19.44
CA PRO A 278 12.23 2.74 -18.84
C PRO A 278 10.89 3.22 -18.27
N VAL A 279 10.94 3.67 -17.03
CA VAL A 279 9.80 4.30 -16.37
C VAL A 279 9.66 5.72 -16.92
N TYR A 280 8.49 6.07 -17.46
CA TYR A 280 8.25 7.44 -17.90
C TYR A 280 8.37 8.38 -16.70
N ARG A 281 9.23 9.40 -16.80
CA ARG A 281 9.31 10.47 -15.82
C ARG A 281 8.70 11.71 -16.46
N PRO A 282 7.59 12.25 -15.93
CA PRO A 282 7.12 13.56 -16.36
C PRO A 282 8.25 14.58 -16.17
N VAL A 283 8.56 15.32 -17.22
CA VAL A 283 9.52 16.45 -17.19
C VAL A 283 8.89 17.63 -16.47
#